data_AF-A0A1S1LI59-F1
#
_entry.id   AF-A0A1S1LI59-F1
#
_cell.length_a   1.000
_cell.length_b   1.000
_cell.length_c   1.000
_cell.angle_alpha   90.00
_cell.angle_beta   90.00
_cell.angle_gamma   90.00
#
_symmetry.space_group_name_H-M   'P 1'
#
loop_
_entity.id
_entity.type
_entity.pdbx_description
1 polymer ?
#
loop_
_entity_poly.entity_id
_entity_poly.type
_entity_poly.pdbx_seq_one_letter_code
_entity_poly.pdbx_strand_id
1 'polypeptide(L)'
;MAAIKQVHAHNVENHTRHAITQRLGIGVPEAVISVAPDCTHTGWVILHVNSGGNAHAAECALRQRGYRVEPTSYDPFRPGNYGVQLRVGPTARQDNDD
;
A
#
# COMPACT_ATOMS: atom_id res chain seq x y z
N MET A 1 2.98 2.89 18.84
CA MET A 1 3.27 3.17 17.41
C MET A 1 2.65 4.52 17.07
N ALA A 2 3.30 5.34 16.26
CA ALA A 2 2.74 6.63 15.85
C ALA A 2 1.60 6.41 14.85
N ALA A 3 0.45 7.04 15.09
CA ALA A 3 -0.67 6.98 14.16
C ALA A 3 -0.37 7.83 12.91
N ILE A 4 -0.60 7.28 11.73
CA ILE A 4 -0.57 8.06 10.49
C ILE A 4 -1.88 8.85 10.41
N LYS A 5 -1.74 10.18 10.35
CA LYS A 5 -2.86 11.14 10.19
C LYS A 5 -3.17 11.45 8.73
N GLN A 6 -2.15 11.41 7.87
CA GLN A 6 -2.26 11.71 6.45
C GLN A 6 -1.41 10.74 5.64
N VAL A 7 -1.99 10.19 4.58
CA VAL A 7 -1.29 9.29 3.66
C VAL A 7 -0.81 10.08 2.45
N HIS A 8 0.46 9.89 2.10
CA HIS A 8 1.02 10.40 0.86
C HIS A 8 1.53 9.23 0.02
N ALA A 9 1.22 9.23 -1.28
CA ALA A 9 1.61 8.17 -2.21
C ALA A 9 3.12 7.90 -2.18
N HIS A 10 3.95 8.96 -2.21
CA HIS A 10 5.41 8.82 -2.17
C HIS A 10 5.91 8.12 -0.89
N ASN A 11 5.28 8.36 0.27
CA ASN A 11 5.66 7.70 1.52
C ASN A 11 5.26 6.22 1.50
N VAL A 12 4.07 5.90 0.99
CA VAL A 12 3.64 4.50 0.83
C VAL A 12 4.56 3.76 -0.12
N GLU A 13 4.94 4.37 -1.24
CA GLU A 13 5.90 3.80 -2.19
C GLU A 13 7.26 3.54 -1.52
N ASN A 14 7.85 4.55 -0.89
CA ASN A 14 9.17 4.43 -0.26
C ASN A 14 9.19 3.35 0.83
N HIS A 15 8.17 3.32 1.69
CA HIS A 15 8.05 2.29 2.73
C HIS A 15 7.89 0.89 2.13
N THR A 16 7.11 0.77 1.06
CA THR A 16 6.90 -0.50 0.37
C THR A 16 8.18 -1.01 -0.30
N ARG A 17 8.87 -0.15 -1.04
CA ARG A 17 10.16 -0.47 -1.68
C ARG A 17 11.20 -0.91 -0.65
N HIS A 18 11.25 -0.23 0.49
CA HIS A 18 12.13 -0.61 1.59
C HIS A 18 11.78 -1.98 2.15
N ALA A 19 10.51 -2.25 2.42
CA ALA A 19 10.05 -3.54 2.94
C ALA A 19 10.36 -4.72 2.00
N ILE A 20 10.17 -4.51 0.70
CA ILE A 20 10.46 -5.52 -0.33
C ILE A 20 11.97 -5.76 -0.44
N THR A 21 12.77 -4.68 -0.41
CA THR A 21 14.23 -4.80 -0.40
C THR A 21 14.72 -5.57 0.82
N GLN A 22 14.17 -5.29 2.00
CA GLN A 22 14.49 -6.03 3.22
C GLN A 22 14.12 -7.52 3.12
N ARG A 23 12.98 -7.84 2.50
CA ARG A 23 12.55 -9.23 2.28
C ARG A 23 13.47 -9.98 1.33
N LEU A 24 13.84 -9.38 0.20
CA LEU A 24 14.52 -10.07 -0.89
C LEU A 24 16.05 -9.95 -0.81
N GLY A 25 16.58 -9.05 0.02
CA GLY A 25 18.01 -8.73 0.09
C GLY A 25 18.53 -7.94 -1.11
N ILE A 26 17.69 -7.65 -2.09
CA ILE A 26 18.01 -6.90 -3.30
C ILE A 26 16.90 -5.90 -3.62
N GLY A 27 17.28 -4.77 -4.23
CA GLY A 27 16.32 -3.81 -4.75
C GLY A 27 15.65 -4.34 -6.01
N VAL A 28 14.33 -4.34 -6.04
CA VAL A 28 13.53 -4.73 -7.22
C VAL A 28 12.71 -3.53 -7.68
N PRO A 29 13.19 -2.76 -8.69
CA PRO A 29 12.53 -1.54 -9.15
C PRO A 29 11.08 -1.75 -9.57
N GLU A 30 10.79 -2.87 -10.23
CA GLU A 30 9.48 -3.25 -10.76
C GLU A 30 8.52 -3.86 -9.71
N ALA A 31 8.92 -3.89 -8.43
CA ALA A 31 8.10 -4.53 -7.40
C ALA A 31 6.84 -3.74 -7.05
N VAL A 32 6.94 -2.40 -7.13
CA VAL A 32 5.81 -1.48 -7.03
C VAL A 32 5.44 -1.06 -8.45
N ILE A 33 4.25 -1.45 -8.89
CA ILE A 33 3.72 -1.12 -10.22
C ILE A 33 3.19 0.32 -10.22
N SER A 34 2.42 0.68 -9.19
CA SER A 34 1.88 2.03 -9.05
C SER A 34 1.44 2.31 -7.61
N VAL A 35 1.40 3.61 -7.27
CA VAL A 35 0.72 4.11 -6.07
C VAL A 35 -0.10 5.32 -6.48
N ALA A 36 -1.42 5.24 -6.36
CA ALA A 36 -2.33 6.29 -6.81
C ALA A 36 -3.39 6.61 -5.74
N PRO A 37 -3.94 7.84 -5.69
CA PRO A 37 -5.06 8.15 -4.82
C PRO A 37 -6.25 7.20 -5.04
N ASP A 38 -6.89 6.77 -3.95
CA ASP A 38 -8.13 6.00 -4.06
C ASP A 38 -9.28 6.94 -4.43
N CYS A 39 -9.92 6.70 -5.58
CA CYS A 39 -11.06 7.50 -6.04
C CYS A 39 -12.33 7.26 -5.22
N THR A 40 -12.37 6.23 -4.38
CA THR A 40 -13.52 5.87 -3.55
C THR A 40 -13.37 6.28 -2.08
N HIS A 41 -12.15 6.52 -1.61
CA HIS A 41 -11.86 6.87 -0.21
C HIS A 41 -10.89 8.04 -0.13
N THR A 42 -11.40 9.23 0.18
CA THR A 42 -10.58 10.44 0.32
C THR A 42 -9.51 10.26 1.39
N GLY A 43 -8.26 10.62 1.07
CA GLY A 43 -7.12 10.47 1.98
C GLY A 43 -6.49 9.07 1.99
N TRP A 44 -6.96 8.16 1.13
CA TRP A 44 -6.39 6.83 0.93
C TRP A 44 -5.68 6.72 -0.41
N VAL A 45 -4.85 5.70 -0.55
CA VAL A 45 -4.17 5.35 -1.80
C VAL A 45 -4.35 3.87 -2.12
N ILE A 46 -4.32 3.54 -3.41
CA ILE A 46 -4.19 2.18 -3.92
C ILE A 46 -2.72 1.93 -4.22
N LEU A 47 -2.15 0.93 -3.56
CA LEU A 47 -0.82 0.38 -3.81
C LEU A 47 -0.96 -0.86 -4.69
N HIS A 48 -0.32 -0.85 -5.85
CA HIS A 48 -0.29 -1.98 -6.78
C HIS A 48 1.13 -2.58 -6.82
N VAL A 49 1.26 -3.86 -6.51
CA VAL A 49 2.54 -4.58 -6.45
C VAL A 49 2.52 -5.84 -7.31
N ASN A 50 3.68 -6.25 -7.79
CA ASN A 50 3.80 -7.27 -8.83
C ASN A 50 3.62 -8.73 -8.35
N SER A 51 3.51 -8.97 -7.04
CA SER A 51 3.32 -10.32 -6.50
C SER A 51 2.65 -10.32 -5.13
N GLY A 52 2.02 -11.44 -4.78
CA GLY A 52 1.42 -11.65 -3.45
C GLY A 52 2.46 -11.66 -2.32
N GLY A 53 3.68 -12.15 -2.57
CA GLY A 53 4.76 -12.10 -1.58
C GLY A 53 5.15 -10.65 -1.25
N ASN A 54 5.29 -9.80 -2.28
CA ASN A 54 5.57 -8.38 -2.09
C ASN A 54 4.42 -7.66 -1.41
N ALA A 55 3.16 -8.00 -1.75
CA ALA A 55 1.98 -7.47 -1.08
C ALA A 55 1.97 -7.79 0.41
N HIS A 56 2.25 -9.04 0.79
CA HIS A 56 2.27 -9.44 2.20
C HIS A 56 3.36 -8.70 2.99
N ALA A 57 4.56 -8.55 2.41
CA ALA A 57 5.63 -7.80 3.06
C ALA A 57 5.29 -6.31 3.20
N ALA A 58 4.70 -5.71 2.17
CA ALA A 58 4.24 -4.33 2.19
C ALA A 58 3.17 -4.13 3.28
N GLU A 59 2.15 -5.00 3.32
CA GLU A 59 1.07 -4.96 4.31
C GLU A 59 1.61 -5.00 5.74
N CYS A 60 2.49 -5.96 6.05
CA CYS A 60 3.12 -6.08 7.36
C CYS A 60 3.90 -4.81 7.73
N ALA A 61 4.76 -4.32 6.84
CA ALA A 61 5.59 -3.14 7.12
C ALA A 61 4.76 -1.85 7.25
N LEU A 62 3.73 -1.67 6.42
CA LEU A 62 2.84 -0.51 6.48
C LEU A 62 2.00 -0.53 7.77
N ARG A 63 1.44 -1.67 8.16
CA ARG A 63 0.77 -1.81 9.46
C ARG A 63 1.71 -1.54 10.63
N GLN A 64 2.96 -2.03 10.55
CA GLN A 64 4.01 -1.73 11.53
C GLN A 64 4.40 -0.24 11.61
N ARG A 65 4.08 0.55 10.58
CA ARG A 65 4.28 2.00 10.57
C ARG A 65 3.04 2.79 10.96
N GLY A 66 1.94 2.12 11.28
CA GLY A 66 0.69 2.75 11.69
C GLY A 66 -0.19 3.20 10.52
N TYR A 67 -0.04 2.59 9.34
CA TYR A 67 -1.04 2.69 8.27
C TYR A 67 -2.16 1.66 8.48
N ARG A 68 -3.37 2.00 8.04
CA ARG A 68 -4.43 1.02 7.82
C ARG A 68 -4.22 0.41 6.43
N VAL A 69 -4.34 -0.92 6.33
CA VAL A 69 -4.19 -1.64 5.05
C VAL A 69 -5.35 -2.61 4.91
N GLU A 70 -6.07 -2.50 3.80
CA GLU A 70 -7.27 -3.27 3.46
C GLU A 70 -7.11 -3.95 2.10
N PRO A 71 -7.75 -5.11 1.89
CA PRO A 71 -7.86 -5.69 0.55
C PRO A 71 -8.73 -4.80 -0.34
N THR A 72 -8.47 -4.82 -1.65
CA THR A 72 -9.36 -4.23 -2.66
C THR A 72 -10.25 -5.31 -3.27
N SER A 73 -11.23 -4.90 -4.08
CA SER A 73 -12.02 -5.81 -4.92
C SER A 73 -11.29 -6.21 -6.22
N TYR A 74 -10.00 -5.87 -6.36
CA TYR A 74 -9.20 -6.27 -7.51
C TYR A 74 -8.96 -7.78 -7.46
N ASP A 75 -9.28 -8.47 -8.56
CA ASP A 75 -9.03 -9.91 -8.71
C ASP A 75 -7.72 -10.14 -9.49
N PRO A 76 -6.63 -10.58 -8.84
CA PRO A 76 -5.36 -10.86 -9.49
C PRO A 76 -5.43 -11.96 -10.57
N PHE A 77 -6.44 -12.84 -10.52
CA PHE A 77 -6.53 -14.03 -11.37
C PHE A 77 -7.43 -13.81 -12.59
N ARG A 78 -8.09 -12.66 -12.69
CA ARG A 78 -8.92 -12.32 -13.85
C ARG A 78 -8.03 -12.12 -15.09
N PRO A 79 -8.47 -12.56 -16.29
CA PRO A 79 -7.74 -12.28 -17.52
C PRO A 79 -7.43 -10.80 -17.71
N GLY A 80 -6.18 -10.48 -18.04
CA GLY A 80 -5.70 -9.11 -18.22
C GLY A 80 -5.23 -8.41 -16.95
N ASN A 81 -5.38 -9.04 -15.78
CA ASN A 81 -4.87 -8.52 -14.51
C ASN A 81 -3.47 -9.07 -14.20
N TYR A 82 -2.70 -8.28 -13.46
CA TYR A 82 -1.36 -8.64 -13.01
C TYR A 82 -1.09 -8.00 -11.65
N GLY A 83 -0.48 -8.75 -10.73
CA GLY A 83 -0.11 -8.26 -9.41
C GLY A 83 -1.29 -8.21 -8.43
N VAL A 84 -1.08 -7.51 -7.31
CA VAL A 84 -2.02 -7.41 -6.20
C VAL A 84 -2.21 -5.95 -5.82
N GLN A 85 -3.44 -5.56 -5.50
CA GLN A 85 -3.76 -4.22 -5.02
C GLN A 85 -4.10 -4.23 -3.52
N LEU A 86 -3.57 -3.25 -2.81
CA LEU A 86 -3.85 -2.98 -1.41
C LEU A 86 -4.36 -1.55 -1.28
N ARG A 87 -5.41 -1.36 -0.50
CA ARG A 87 -5.90 -0.03 -0.11
C ARG A 87 -5.20 0.39 1.17
N VAL A 88 -4.55 1.55 1.17
CA VAL A 88 -3.72 2.07 2.27
C VAL A 88 -4.25 3.40 2.76
N GLY A 89 -4.53 3.49 4.06
CA GLY A 89 -5.21 4.61 4.69
C GLY A 89 -4.55 5.09 5.98
N PRO A 90 -4.96 6.25 6.49
CA PRO A 90 -4.55 6.72 7.81
C PRO A 90 -5.19 5.85 8.90
N THR A 91 -4.55 5.78 10.06
CA THR A 91 -5.13 5.09 11.24
C THR A 91 -5.97 6.04 12.07
N ALA A 92 -5.62 7.32 12.12
CA ALA A 92 -6.50 8.35 12.64
C ALA A 92 -7.52 8.69 11.56
N ARG A 93 -8.81 8.56 11.87
CA ARG A 93 -9.88 9.06 11.01
C ARG A 93 -9.65 10.57 10.82
N GLN A 94 -9.58 11.03 9.57
CA GLN A 94 -9.79 12.46 9.30
C GLN A 94 -11.28 12.70 9.52
N ASP A 95 -11.70 12.81 10.78
CA ASP A 95 -12.94 13.48 11.12
C ASP A 95 -12.69 14.96 10.80
N ASN A 96 -13.01 15.35 9.57
CA ASN A 96 -13.39 16.73 9.32
C ASN A 96 -14.81 16.86 9.90
N ASP A 97 -14.88 17.13 11.20
CA ASP A 97 -15.99 17.90 11.77
C ASP A 97 -15.77 19.37 11.39
N ASP A 98 -16.87 19.98 10.92
CA ASP A 98 -17.15 21.39 10.58
C ASP A 98 -16.52 22.02 9.31
#